data_AF-A0A7Y5PMF2-F1
#
_entry.id   AF-A0A7Y5PMF2-F1
#
_cell.length_a   1.000
_cell.length_b   1.000
_cell.length_c   1.000
_cell.angle_alpha   90.00
_cell.angle_beta   90.00
_cell.angle_gamma   90.00
#
_symmetry.space_group_name_H-M   'P 1'
#
loop_
_entity.id
_entity.type
_entity.pdbx_description
1 polymer ?
#
loop_
_entity_poly.entity_id
_entity_poly.type
_entity_poly.pdbx_seq_one_letter_code
_entity_poly.pdbx_strand_id
1 'polypeptide(L)'
;MSTNRGSGFVWTIRSLVLACAAGLLFAGSVAAQLAGKGVERLPVVPTTTLTITAKAGEGGKISPAGTVSVKKGATQQFELVANTGWAAREASGCGGTGLKIAGEHTTYTTARVSDDCNVLALFVRLHPRLTSFKINNDAAQTLTQSVTLTYSAATGPTYPAASHYRVSMRSDFLGAQWKPVSGTATITHQLEPGPGTKTLYFQLRKGNTGVSDVLSDSIELAQRQLHTIAAHEFYDAAGQVGFATRADHSASTCGCTLIPGPADGIAAEHVTARASPPCARVGPVACRFDFFAGSSLRNDFVFKAISDNAGAVPGCDIFRSGGPAAGGTSFSYRIELLQSTTQCQYVLRAMHLEGPPNRSWREALGLKP
;
A
#
# COMPACT_ATOMS: atom_id res chain seq x y z
N MET A 1 28.94 85.03 1.65
CA MET A 1 28.97 85.41 0.22
C MET A 1 27.73 84.81 -0.45
N SER A 2 26.91 85.67 -1.07
CA SER A 2 25.79 85.39 -2.01
C SER A 2 24.58 84.59 -1.48
N THR A 3 23.49 85.21 -0.97
CA THR A 3 22.27 85.73 -1.66
C THR A 3 21.40 84.61 -2.29
N ASN A 4 20.05 84.55 -2.25
CA ASN A 4 18.96 85.51 -1.99
C ASN A 4 17.59 84.77 -1.87
N ARG A 5 16.65 85.32 -1.08
CA ARG A 5 15.14 85.38 -1.20
C ARG A 5 14.31 84.10 -1.48
N GLY A 6 13.13 83.86 -0.89
CA GLY A 6 12.28 84.63 0.03
C GLY A 6 10.82 84.10 0.01
N SER A 7 10.11 84.29 1.14
CA SER A 7 8.63 84.36 1.37
C SER A 7 7.75 83.17 0.93
N GLY A 8 7.02 82.48 1.83
CA GLY A 8 5.76 82.90 2.51
C GLY A 8 4.63 81.96 1.98
N PHE A 9 3.65 81.42 2.69
CA PHE A 9 2.84 81.82 3.83
C PHE A 9 2.21 80.56 4.46
N VAL A 10 1.99 80.59 5.78
CA VAL A 10 1.20 79.63 6.56
C VAL A 10 -0.26 80.11 6.60
N TRP A 11 -1.23 79.21 6.45
CA TRP A 11 -2.60 79.43 6.97
C TRP A 11 -3.10 78.21 7.73
N THR A 12 -3.36 78.46 9.01
CA THR A 12 -3.96 77.61 10.04
C THR A 12 -5.46 77.44 9.77
N ILE A 13 -5.96 76.19 9.78
CA ILE A 13 -7.40 75.91 9.80
C ILE A 13 -7.85 75.91 11.27
N ARG A 14 -8.64 76.93 11.64
CA ARG A 14 -9.37 77.01 12.91
C ARG A 14 -10.57 76.08 12.87
N SER A 15 -10.66 75.21 13.88
CA SER A 15 -11.87 74.49 14.26
C SER A 15 -12.98 75.46 14.72
N LEU A 16 -14.22 75.20 14.34
CA LEU A 16 -15.40 75.65 15.08
C LEU A 16 -16.38 74.49 15.20
N VAL A 17 -16.81 74.22 16.43
CA VAL A 17 -17.74 73.19 16.86
C VAL A 17 -19.07 73.87 17.26
N LEU A 18 -20.12 73.05 17.40
CA LEU A 18 -21.43 73.27 18.05
C LEU A 18 -22.50 73.95 17.18
N ALA A 19 -23.80 73.63 17.23
CA ALA A 19 -24.60 72.47 17.63
C ALA A 19 -26.09 72.87 17.44
N CYS A 20 -26.95 71.86 17.30
CA CYS A 20 -28.34 71.77 17.80
C CYS A 20 -29.56 72.23 16.98
N ALA A 21 -30.53 71.31 16.98
CA ALA A 21 -31.99 71.44 17.10
C ALA A 21 -32.91 71.59 15.85
N ALA A 22 -33.55 70.45 15.55
CA ALA A 22 -34.95 70.16 15.18
C ALA A 22 -35.96 71.28 14.83
N GLY A 23 -36.81 71.01 13.82
CA GLY A 23 -38.23 71.40 13.83
C GLY A 23 -38.87 71.90 12.51
N LEU A 24 -39.74 71.06 11.93
CA LEU A 24 -40.98 71.34 11.17
C LEU A 24 -41.01 72.17 9.85
N LEU A 25 -41.60 71.48 8.86
CA LEU A 25 -42.44 71.87 7.71
C LEU A 25 -43.03 73.29 7.68
N PHE A 26 -42.83 73.99 6.56
CA PHE A 26 -43.88 74.76 5.87
C PHE A 26 -43.65 74.74 4.35
N ALA A 27 -44.72 74.43 3.61
CA ALA A 27 -44.80 74.59 2.16
C ALA A 27 -44.89 76.08 1.81
N GLY A 28 -44.14 76.51 0.80
CA GLY A 28 -44.17 77.86 0.29
C GLY A 28 -43.45 77.94 -1.05
N SER A 29 -44.23 77.88 -2.12
CA SER A 29 -43.78 78.13 -3.49
C SER A 29 -43.20 79.54 -3.61
N VAL A 30 -41.92 79.64 -3.94
CA VAL A 30 -41.36 80.86 -4.54
C VAL A 30 -40.73 80.46 -5.87
N ALA A 31 -41.56 80.47 -6.91
CA ALA A 31 -41.10 80.51 -8.28
C ALA A 31 -40.54 81.92 -8.52
N ALA A 32 -39.22 82.07 -8.40
CA ALA A 32 -38.51 83.27 -8.81
C ALA A 32 -37.49 82.90 -9.89
N GLN A 33 -37.94 83.18 -11.11
CA GLN A 33 -37.22 83.24 -12.38
C GLN A 33 -35.81 83.82 -12.24
N LEU A 34 -34.78 83.00 -12.44
CA LEU A 34 -33.47 83.44 -12.91
C LEU A 34 -33.23 82.80 -14.27
N ALA A 35 -33.82 83.45 -15.29
CA ALA A 35 -33.49 83.22 -16.68
C ALA A 35 -32.11 83.81 -16.96
N GLY A 36 -31.23 83.05 -17.61
CA GLY A 36 -30.10 83.60 -18.34
C GLY A 36 -28.72 83.47 -17.71
N LYS A 37 -28.27 82.23 -17.44
CA LYS A 37 -26.91 81.80 -17.86
C LYS A 37 -27.02 80.34 -18.31
N GLY A 38 -26.64 80.10 -19.56
CA GLY A 38 -26.67 78.76 -20.15
C GLY A 38 -25.94 77.78 -19.24
N VAL A 39 -26.62 76.69 -18.91
CA VAL A 39 -25.96 75.48 -18.44
C VAL A 39 -25.20 74.96 -19.65
N GLU A 40 -23.95 75.37 -19.80
CA GLU A 40 -23.01 74.71 -20.70
C GLU A 40 -22.93 73.26 -20.22
N ARG A 41 -23.65 72.36 -20.89
CA ARG A 41 -23.50 70.93 -20.67
C ARG A 41 -22.05 70.63 -21.00
N LEU A 42 -21.26 70.32 -19.96
CA LEU A 42 -19.93 69.75 -20.12
C LEU A 42 -20.01 68.65 -21.18
N PRO A 43 -19.10 68.64 -22.17
CA PRO A 43 -19.12 67.61 -23.19
C PRO A 43 -19.02 66.25 -22.49
N VAL A 44 -20.02 65.39 -22.72
CA VAL A 44 -19.97 64.00 -22.23
C VAL A 44 -18.79 63.35 -22.95
N VAL A 45 -17.64 63.27 -22.27
CA VAL A 45 -16.48 62.55 -22.79
C VAL A 45 -16.89 61.09 -22.93
N PRO A 46 -16.85 60.50 -24.14
CA PRO A 46 -17.21 59.10 -24.31
C PRO A 46 -16.22 58.26 -23.50
N THR A 47 -16.72 57.59 -22.47
CA THR A 47 -15.91 56.70 -21.65
C THR A 47 -15.71 55.39 -22.41
N THR A 48 -14.50 55.14 -22.88
CA THR A 48 -14.17 53.85 -23.51
C THR A 48 -14.25 52.73 -22.48
N THR A 49 -15.12 51.74 -22.74
CA THR A 49 -15.22 50.51 -21.97
C THR A 49 -14.44 49.40 -22.65
N LEU A 50 -13.72 48.61 -21.85
CA LEU A 50 -12.95 47.44 -22.24
C LEU A 50 -13.58 46.19 -21.63
N THR A 51 -13.30 45.04 -22.21
CA THR A 51 -13.86 43.75 -21.80
C THR A 51 -12.79 42.87 -21.18
N ILE A 52 -13.06 42.41 -19.96
CA ILE A 52 -12.29 41.34 -19.32
C ILE A 52 -13.07 40.04 -19.44
N THR A 53 -12.48 38.99 -20.01
CA THR A 53 -13.07 37.64 -19.96
C THR A 53 -12.44 36.84 -18.83
N ALA A 54 -13.20 36.61 -17.77
CA ALA A 54 -12.78 35.88 -16.60
C ALA A 54 -13.23 34.41 -16.64
N LYS A 55 -12.29 33.48 -16.52
CA LYS A 55 -12.55 32.03 -16.49
C LYS A 55 -11.85 31.37 -15.32
N ALA A 56 -12.58 30.49 -14.64
CA ALA A 56 -12.01 29.59 -13.64
C ALA A 56 -11.68 28.23 -14.27
N GLY A 57 -10.55 27.65 -13.87
CA GLY A 57 -10.22 26.25 -14.10
C GLY A 57 -11.04 25.31 -13.21
N GLU A 58 -10.81 24.01 -13.35
CA GLU A 58 -11.44 22.99 -12.50
C GLU A 58 -11.08 23.20 -11.02
N GLY A 59 -12.03 22.92 -10.12
CA GLY A 59 -11.76 22.93 -8.67
C GLY A 59 -12.07 24.25 -7.96
N GLY A 60 -12.63 25.24 -8.65
CA GLY A 60 -13.10 26.46 -8.02
C GLY A 60 -13.96 27.33 -8.93
N LYS A 61 -14.25 28.54 -8.45
CA LYS A 61 -15.03 29.56 -9.15
C LYS A 61 -14.31 30.91 -9.08
N ILE A 62 -14.53 31.73 -10.12
CA ILE A 62 -14.10 33.13 -10.15
C ILE A 62 -15.36 34.01 -10.20
N SER A 63 -15.40 35.10 -9.46
CA SER A 63 -16.52 36.04 -9.41
C SER A 63 -16.02 37.48 -9.53
N PRO A 64 -16.53 38.29 -10.46
CA PRO A 64 -17.48 37.94 -11.52
C PRO A 64 -16.87 37.00 -12.58
N ALA A 65 -17.67 36.07 -13.12
CA ALA A 65 -17.28 35.16 -14.21
C ALA A 65 -17.75 35.67 -15.59
N GLY A 66 -17.10 35.22 -16.66
CA GLY A 66 -17.49 35.58 -18.03
C GLY A 66 -16.99 36.96 -18.42
N THR A 67 -17.73 37.66 -19.27
CA THR A 67 -17.36 38.99 -19.79
C THR A 67 -17.75 40.09 -18.81
N VAL A 68 -16.77 40.88 -18.38
CA VAL A 68 -16.93 41.98 -17.44
C VAL A 68 -16.49 43.28 -18.13
N SER A 69 -17.39 44.25 -18.23
CA SER A 69 -17.09 45.56 -18.82
C SER A 69 -16.51 46.51 -17.79
N VAL A 70 -15.33 47.06 -18.09
CA VAL A 70 -14.58 47.97 -17.21
C VAL A 70 -14.19 49.24 -17.95
N LYS A 71 -14.11 50.38 -17.26
CA LYS A 71 -13.64 51.62 -17.87
C LYS A 71 -12.13 51.53 -18.17
N LYS A 72 -11.70 52.05 -19.32
CA LYS A 72 -10.27 52.14 -19.64
C LYS A 72 -9.50 52.83 -18.52
N GLY A 73 -8.40 52.21 -18.06
CA GLY A 73 -7.55 52.70 -16.97
C GLY A 73 -8.03 52.35 -15.55
N ALA A 74 -9.20 51.70 -15.39
CA ALA A 74 -9.68 51.18 -14.12
C ALA A 74 -9.08 49.80 -13.82
N THR A 75 -9.17 49.38 -12.55
CA THR A 75 -8.77 48.04 -12.06
C THR A 75 -10.01 47.25 -11.70
N GLN A 76 -10.00 45.93 -11.92
CA GLN A 76 -11.07 45.04 -11.49
C GLN A 76 -10.54 44.05 -10.46
N GLN A 77 -11.32 43.82 -9.40
CA GLN A 77 -11.07 42.77 -8.43
C GLN A 77 -11.96 41.57 -8.73
N PHE A 78 -11.37 40.38 -8.63
CA PHE A 78 -12.03 39.09 -8.74
C PHE A 78 -11.88 38.34 -7.42
N GLU A 79 -12.96 37.72 -6.98
CA GLU A 79 -12.96 36.76 -5.88
C GLU A 79 -12.83 35.34 -6.45
N LEU A 80 -11.93 34.57 -5.85
CA LEU A 80 -11.66 33.18 -6.18
C LEU A 80 -12.09 32.32 -5.00
N VAL A 81 -13.06 31.44 -5.25
CA VAL A 81 -13.58 30.50 -4.26
C VAL A 81 -13.19 29.09 -4.67
N ALA A 82 -12.30 28.46 -3.91
CA ALA A 82 -11.91 27.09 -4.14
C ALA A 82 -13.00 26.13 -3.63
N ASN A 83 -13.23 25.03 -4.35
CA ASN A 83 -14.10 23.96 -3.85
C ASN A 83 -13.43 23.23 -2.66
N THR A 84 -14.22 22.50 -1.87
CA THR A 84 -13.69 21.70 -0.76
C THR A 84 -12.56 20.76 -1.20
N GLY A 85 -11.40 20.84 -0.51
CA GLY A 85 -10.20 20.06 -0.83
C GLY A 85 -9.32 20.65 -1.95
N TRP A 86 -9.62 21.88 -2.40
CA TRP A 86 -8.83 22.62 -3.38
C TRP A 86 -8.31 23.93 -2.80
N ALA A 87 -7.29 24.49 -3.45
CA ALA A 87 -6.82 25.84 -3.20
C ALA A 87 -6.56 26.56 -4.52
N ALA A 88 -6.80 27.87 -4.52
CA ALA A 88 -6.37 28.75 -5.60
C ALA A 88 -4.85 28.77 -5.63
N ARG A 89 -4.26 28.29 -6.73
CA ARG A 89 -2.81 28.24 -6.92
C ARG A 89 -2.29 29.50 -7.54
N GLU A 90 -2.98 29.96 -8.59
CA GLU A 90 -2.54 31.08 -9.40
C GLU A 90 -3.76 31.75 -10.04
N ALA A 91 -3.68 33.05 -10.25
CA ALA A 91 -4.48 33.75 -11.23
C ALA A 91 -3.57 34.66 -12.05
N SER A 92 -3.80 34.69 -13.35
CA SER A 92 -3.00 35.47 -14.28
C SER A 92 -3.87 36.13 -15.33
N GLY A 93 -3.38 37.26 -15.86
CA GLY A 93 -4.06 38.01 -16.92
C GLY A 93 -4.35 39.47 -16.57
N CYS A 94 -4.59 40.30 -17.59
CA CYS A 94 -4.85 41.74 -17.43
C CYS A 94 -3.80 42.50 -16.57
N GLY A 95 -2.54 42.06 -16.62
CA GLY A 95 -1.41 42.66 -15.91
C GLY A 95 -1.48 42.62 -14.38
N GLY A 96 -2.45 41.91 -13.79
CA GLY A 96 -2.59 41.83 -12.33
C GLY A 96 -1.45 41.07 -11.66
N THR A 97 -1.14 41.42 -10.42
CA THR A 97 -0.01 40.86 -9.68
C THR A 97 -0.48 40.00 -8.50
N GLY A 98 -0.21 38.69 -8.60
CA GLY A 98 -0.34 37.73 -7.50
C GLY A 98 -1.74 37.52 -6.93
N LEU A 99 -1.88 36.49 -6.10
CA LEU A 99 -3.10 36.25 -5.32
C LEU A 99 -2.97 36.93 -3.95
N LYS A 100 -4.04 37.58 -3.49
CA LYS A 100 -4.18 38.07 -2.12
C LYS A 100 -5.04 37.10 -1.34
N ILE A 101 -4.47 36.49 -0.31
CA ILE A 101 -5.13 35.49 0.53
C ILE A 101 -5.45 36.11 1.90
N ALA A 102 -6.72 36.11 2.28
CA ALA A 102 -7.20 36.58 3.58
C ALA A 102 -8.17 35.54 4.17
N GLY A 103 -7.66 34.67 5.05
CA GLY A 103 -8.42 33.51 5.53
C GLY A 103 -8.75 32.55 4.38
N GLU A 104 -10.03 32.19 4.23
CA GLU A 104 -10.52 31.33 3.14
C GLU A 104 -10.78 32.10 1.84
N HIS A 105 -10.79 33.43 1.87
CA HIS A 105 -11.04 34.26 0.70
C HIS A 105 -9.73 34.50 -0.07
N THR A 106 -9.74 34.18 -1.35
CA THR A 106 -8.66 34.52 -2.27
C THR A 106 -9.15 35.56 -3.26
N THR A 107 -8.39 36.64 -3.45
CA THR A 107 -8.74 37.68 -4.43
C THR A 107 -7.60 37.95 -5.39
N TYR A 108 -7.95 38.28 -6.63
CA TYR A 108 -7.05 38.71 -7.69
C TYR A 108 -7.44 40.10 -8.14
N THR A 109 -6.48 41.01 -8.29
CA THR A 109 -6.77 42.37 -8.77
C THR A 109 -5.95 42.62 -10.02
N THR A 110 -6.61 43.02 -11.11
CA THR A 110 -5.94 43.37 -12.35
C THR A 110 -5.10 44.64 -12.18
N ALA A 111 -4.14 44.85 -13.08
CA ALA A 111 -3.60 46.19 -13.26
C ALA A 111 -4.65 47.11 -13.90
N ARG A 112 -4.27 48.38 -14.12
CA ARG A 112 -5.08 49.31 -14.91
C ARG A 112 -5.27 48.73 -16.32
N VAL A 113 -6.52 48.52 -16.70
CA VAL A 113 -6.86 47.83 -17.94
C VAL A 113 -6.69 48.81 -19.11
N SER A 114 -5.75 48.52 -20.02
CA SER A 114 -5.46 49.35 -21.20
C SER A 114 -6.17 48.87 -22.46
N ASP A 115 -6.40 47.56 -22.55
CA ASP A 115 -6.99 46.84 -23.68
C ASP A 115 -7.82 45.64 -23.17
N ASP A 116 -8.62 45.04 -24.07
CA ASP A 116 -9.36 43.81 -23.77
C ASP A 116 -8.40 42.68 -23.39
N CYS A 117 -8.76 41.92 -22.37
CA CYS A 117 -7.87 40.93 -21.79
C CYS A 117 -8.62 39.78 -21.11
N ASN A 118 -7.90 38.71 -20.81
CA ASN A 118 -8.45 37.54 -20.13
C ASN A 118 -7.87 37.42 -18.73
N VAL A 119 -8.66 36.91 -17.79
CA VAL A 119 -8.20 36.46 -16.47
C VAL A 119 -8.47 34.98 -16.33
N LEU A 120 -7.43 34.19 -16.05
CA LEU A 120 -7.53 32.76 -15.81
C LEU A 120 -7.15 32.45 -14.36
N ALA A 121 -8.07 31.83 -13.62
CA ALA A 121 -7.83 31.30 -12.29
C ALA A 121 -7.55 29.79 -12.34
N LEU A 122 -6.48 29.34 -11.68
CA LEU A 122 -6.07 27.94 -11.60
C LEU A 122 -6.16 27.45 -10.15
N PHE A 123 -6.76 26.27 -9.97
CA PHE A 123 -6.89 25.61 -8.67
C PHE A 123 -6.16 24.27 -8.68
N VAL A 124 -5.65 23.87 -7.51
CA VAL A 124 -5.01 22.57 -7.30
C VAL A 124 -5.59 21.87 -6.09
N ARG A 125 -5.56 20.53 -6.09
CA ARG A 125 -5.94 19.74 -4.93
C ARG A 125 -4.95 19.96 -3.79
N LEU A 126 -5.46 20.00 -2.57
CA LEU A 126 -4.65 20.10 -1.36
C LEU A 126 -4.02 18.76 -0.94
N HIS A 127 -4.58 17.65 -1.42
CA HIS A 127 -4.21 16.30 -1.03
C HIS A 127 -3.87 15.42 -2.24
N PRO A 128 -2.93 14.47 -2.11
CA PRO A 128 -2.68 13.47 -3.14
C PRO A 128 -3.93 12.65 -3.43
N ARG A 129 -4.04 12.15 -4.66
CA ARG A 129 -5.10 11.20 -5.04
C ARG A 129 -4.50 9.82 -5.21
N LEU A 130 -4.82 8.93 -4.29
CA LEU A 130 -4.52 7.52 -4.38
C LEU A 130 -5.45 6.87 -5.41
N THR A 131 -4.91 6.13 -6.37
CA THR A 131 -5.68 5.53 -7.48
C THR A 131 -5.69 4.01 -7.43
N SER A 132 -4.68 3.38 -6.83
CA SER A 132 -4.69 1.95 -6.53
C SER A 132 -3.85 1.64 -5.30
N PHE A 133 -4.19 0.54 -4.64
CA PHE A 133 -3.43 -0.06 -3.55
C PHE A 133 -3.65 -1.57 -3.61
N LYS A 134 -2.57 -2.35 -3.63
CA LYS A 134 -2.59 -3.81 -3.76
C LYS A 134 -1.58 -4.49 -2.84
N ILE A 135 -1.98 -5.62 -2.25
CA ILE A 135 -1.12 -6.50 -1.46
C ILE A 135 -0.63 -7.63 -2.37
N ASN A 136 0.68 -7.86 -2.38
CA ASN A 136 1.36 -8.90 -3.18
C ASN A 136 0.90 -8.92 -4.66
N ASN A 137 0.66 -7.74 -5.24
CA ASN A 137 0.12 -7.61 -6.59
C ASN A 137 -1.23 -8.32 -6.79
N ASP A 138 -2.16 -8.12 -5.86
CA ASP A 138 -3.53 -8.67 -5.90
C ASP A 138 -3.58 -10.20 -5.72
N ALA A 139 -2.59 -10.76 -5.01
CA ALA A 139 -2.57 -12.18 -4.70
C ALA A 139 -3.72 -12.51 -3.73
N ALA A 140 -4.45 -13.61 -4.00
CA ALA A 140 -5.56 -14.04 -3.16
C ALA A 140 -5.10 -14.48 -1.76
N GLN A 141 -3.90 -15.07 -1.64
CA GLN A 141 -3.38 -15.63 -0.38
C GLN A 141 -1.87 -15.43 -0.23
N THR A 142 -1.38 -15.51 1.00
CA THR A 142 0.06 -15.56 1.35
C THR A 142 0.28 -16.56 2.48
N LEU A 143 1.47 -17.19 2.51
CA LEU A 143 1.93 -18.05 3.62
C LEU A 143 2.85 -17.28 4.59
N THR A 144 3.28 -16.07 4.22
CA THR A 144 4.19 -15.25 5.02
C THR A 144 3.48 -14.01 5.55
N GLN A 145 3.81 -13.62 6.77
CA GLN A 145 3.36 -12.35 7.35
C GLN A 145 3.99 -11.14 6.65
N SER A 146 5.19 -11.31 6.09
CA SER A 146 5.86 -10.29 5.30
C SER A 146 5.19 -10.21 3.94
N VAL A 147 4.51 -9.09 3.68
CA VAL A 147 3.86 -8.79 2.40
C VAL A 147 4.46 -7.56 1.75
N THR A 148 4.30 -7.49 0.44
CA THR A 148 4.70 -6.36 -0.39
C THR A 148 3.47 -5.58 -0.78
N LEU A 149 3.49 -4.27 -0.57
CA LEU A 149 2.42 -3.36 -0.90
C LEU A 149 2.81 -2.54 -2.12
N THR A 150 1.95 -2.51 -3.13
CA THR A 150 2.10 -1.67 -4.31
C THR A 150 0.97 -0.66 -4.37
N TYR A 151 1.27 0.57 -4.79
CA TYR A 151 0.26 1.61 -4.93
C TYR A 151 0.52 2.50 -6.13
N SER A 152 -0.52 3.14 -6.64
CA SER A 152 -0.41 4.20 -7.64
C SER A 152 -1.17 5.44 -7.18
N ALA A 153 -0.64 6.60 -7.56
CA ALA A 153 -1.27 7.89 -7.29
C ALA A 153 -1.34 8.72 -8.57
N ALA A 154 -2.36 9.56 -8.68
CA ALA A 154 -2.48 10.49 -9.78
C ALA A 154 -1.31 11.49 -9.76
N THR A 155 -0.75 11.75 -10.94
CA THR A 155 0.35 12.70 -11.14
C THR A 155 -0.11 13.88 -12.00
N GLY A 156 0.66 14.96 -12.00
CA GLY A 156 0.42 16.14 -12.84
C GLY A 156 0.18 17.43 -12.05
N PRO A 157 -0.13 18.53 -12.74
CA PRO A 157 -0.21 19.87 -12.13
C PRO A 157 -1.38 20.02 -11.14
N THR A 158 -2.40 19.15 -11.26
CA THR A 158 -3.61 19.16 -10.44
C THR A 158 -3.45 18.45 -9.10
N TYR A 159 -2.66 17.38 -9.05
CA TYR A 159 -2.49 16.52 -7.88
C TYR A 159 -1.08 16.67 -7.28
N PRO A 160 -0.95 17.03 -6.00
CA PRO A 160 0.35 17.16 -5.39
C PRO A 160 0.99 15.78 -5.20
N ALA A 161 2.29 15.68 -5.50
CA ALA A 161 3.07 14.48 -5.22
C ALA A 161 3.14 14.24 -3.70
N ALA A 162 2.79 13.02 -3.26
CA ALA A 162 2.82 12.61 -1.86
C ALA A 162 4.24 12.69 -1.28
N SER A 163 4.36 13.04 0.00
CA SER A 163 5.63 13.01 0.74
C SER A 163 5.72 11.87 1.75
N HIS A 164 4.58 11.39 2.24
CA HIS A 164 4.54 10.29 3.20
C HIS A 164 3.35 9.38 2.91
N TYR A 165 3.42 8.17 3.45
CA TYR A 165 2.35 7.20 3.49
C TYR A 165 2.12 6.72 4.92
N ARG A 166 0.96 6.13 5.18
CA ARG A 166 0.75 5.28 6.35
C ARG A 166 -0.08 4.08 5.95
N VAL A 167 0.13 3.00 6.68
CA VAL A 167 -0.59 1.74 6.50
C VAL A 167 -1.03 1.24 7.87
N SER A 168 -2.22 0.65 7.94
CA SER A 168 -2.76 0.06 9.17
C SER A 168 -3.69 -1.10 8.85
N MET A 169 -3.79 -2.06 9.77
CA MET A 169 -4.85 -3.08 9.74
C MET A 169 -6.16 -2.58 10.36
N ARG A 170 -6.16 -1.35 10.91
CA ARG A 170 -7.35 -0.66 11.41
C ARG A 170 -7.76 0.44 10.44
N SER A 171 -9.06 0.52 10.16
CA SER A 171 -9.64 1.55 9.28
C SER A 171 -9.50 2.97 9.84
N ASP A 172 -9.39 3.12 11.16
CA ASP A 172 -9.21 4.40 11.86
C ASP A 172 -7.74 4.88 11.90
N PHE A 173 -6.79 4.05 11.47
CA PHE A 173 -5.35 4.30 11.57
C PHE A 173 -4.86 4.63 12.98
N LEU A 174 -5.55 4.19 14.04
CA LEU A 174 -5.11 4.44 15.41
C LEU A 174 -3.74 3.80 15.64
N GLY A 175 -2.78 4.60 16.11
CA GLY A 175 -1.39 4.18 16.33
C GLY A 175 -0.53 4.08 15.06
N ALA A 176 -1.11 4.24 13.87
CA ALA A 176 -0.36 4.16 12.62
C ALA A 176 0.47 5.43 12.39
N GLN A 177 1.77 5.24 12.18
CA GLN A 177 2.72 6.33 11.96
C GLN A 177 2.87 6.65 10.47
N TRP A 178 3.07 7.92 10.19
CA TRP A 178 3.40 8.39 8.85
C TRP A 178 4.88 8.15 8.54
N LYS A 179 5.15 7.50 7.40
CA LYS A 179 6.49 7.15 6.92
C LYS A 179 6.79 7.87 5.60
N PRO A 180 8.04 8.29 5.33
CA PRO A 180 8.39 8.99 4.10
C PRO A 180 8.27 8.08 2.87
N VAL A 181 7.90 8.64 1.71
CA VAL A 181 7.89 7.93 0.42
C VAL A 181 9.30 8.00 -0.20
N SER A 182 9.94 6.85 -0.43
CA SER A 182 11.34 6.75 -0.88
C SER A 182 11.53 6.46 -2.38
N GLY A 183 10.65 6.98 -3.24
CA GLY A 183 10.79 6.94 -4.70
C GLY A 183 10.31 5.65 -5.38
N THR A 184 10.42 4.48 -4.73
CA THR A 184 9.80 3.24 -5.19
C THR A 184 8.41 3.06 -4.58
N ALA A 185 7.40 2.76 -5.42
CA ALA A 185 6.01 2.57 -5.01
C ALA A 185 5.74 1.19 -4.39
N THR A 186 6.76 0.62 -3.73
CA THR A 186 6.77 -0.73 -3.18
C THR A 186 7.20 -0.67 -1.72
N ILE A 187 6.36 -1.17 -0.81
CA ILE A 187 6.56 -1.08 0.64
C ILE A 187 6.43 -2.47 1.25
N THR A 188 7.36 -2.86 2.12
CA THR A 188 7.23 -4.09 2.91
C THR A 188 6.41 -3.83 4.19
N HIS A 189 5.47 -4.71 4.50
CA HIS A 189 4.65 -4.65 5.71
C HIS A 189 4.55 -6.02 6.38
N GLN A 190 4.46 -6.05 7.71
CA GLN A 190 4.24 -7.27 8.49
C GLN A 190 2.77 -7.33 8.90
N LEU A 191 2.09 -8.41 8.53
CA LEU A 191 0.73 -8.70 8.97
C LEU A 191 0.72 -9.19 10.42
N GLU A 192 -0.38 -8.97 11.12
CA GLU A 192 -0.62 -9.58 12.43
C GLU A 192 -0.61 -11.12 12.32
N PRO A 193 -0.11 -11.81 13.37
CA PRO A 193 -0.08 -13.26 13.39
C PRO A 193 -1.48 -13.89 13.35
N GLY A 194 -1.50 -15.20 13.07
CA GLY A 194 -2.72 -16.01 13.01
C GLY A 194 -3.35 -16.01 11.61
N PRO A 195 -3.90 -17.16 11.17
CA PRO A 195 -4.50 -17.28 9.86
C PRO A 195 -5.78 -16.45 9.71
N GLY A 196 -6.23 -16.30 8.47
CA GLY A 196 -7.47 -15.62 8.13
C GLY A 196 -7.25 -14.41 7.23
N THR A 197 -8.36 -13.78 6.85
CA THR A 197 -8.35 -12.61 5.98
C THR A 197 -7.75 -11.41 6.70
N LYS A 198 -6.69 -10.84 6.13
CA LYS A 198 -6.02 -9.64 6.62
C LYS A 198 -6.31 -8.48 5.67
N THR A 199 -6.92 -7.42 6.20
CA THR A 199 -7.19 -6.19 5.44
C THR A 199 -6.20 -5.11 5.85
N LEU A 200 -5.60 -4.46 4.88
CA LEU A 200 -4.77 -3.27 5.09
C LEU A 200 -5.45 -2.04 4.50
N TYR A 201 -5.39 -0.94 5.24
CA TYR A 201 -5.82 0.39 4.84
C TYR A 201 -4.59 1.24 4.59
N PHE A 202 -4.63 2.02 3.51
CA PHE A 202 -3.50 2.81 3.04
C PHE A 202 -3.90 4.25 2.74
N GLN A 203 -3.02 5.18 3.11
CA GLN A 203 -3.19 6.59 2.82
C GLN A 203 -1.86 7.24 2.44
N LEU A 204 -1.97 8.27 1.61
CA LEU A 204 -0.89 9.18 1.28
C LEU A 204 -1.15 10.54 1.91
N ARG A 205 -0.08 11.29 2.17
CA ARG A 205 -0.17 12.71 2.53
C ARG A 205 0.83 13.56 1.80
N LYS A 206 0.47 14.84 1.64
CA LYS A 206 1.36 15.95 1.34
C LYS A 206 1.31 16.95 2.50
N GLY A 207 2.47 17.20 3.11
CA GLY A 207 2.56 18.10 4.27
C GLY A 207 1.77 17.53 5.46
N ASN A 208 1.19 18.42 6.28
CA ASN A 208 0.50 18.04 7.52
C ASN A 208 -1.02 17.91 7.40
N THR A 209 -1.63 18.41 6.33
CA THR A 209 -3.09 18.51 6.18
C THR A 209 -3.63 17.84 4.92
N GLY A 210 -2.82 17.70 3.86
CA GLY A 210 -3.24 17.12 2.60
C GLY A 210 -3.23 15.60 2.62
N VAL A 211 -4.26 14.96 3.18
CA VAL A 211 -4.39 13.50 3.26
C VAL A 211 -5.31 12.96 2.15
N SER A 212 -4.92 11.87 1.50
CA SER A 212 -5.74 11.21 0.47
C SER A 212 -6.94 10.47 1.06
N ASP A 213 -7.88 10.12 0.20
CA ASP A 213 -8.87 9.09 0.50
C ASP A 213 -8.18 7.78 0.92
N VAL A 214 -8.88 6.98 1.72
CA VAL A 214 -8.41 5.66 2.14
C VAL A 214 -8.72 4.66 1.03
N LEU A 215 -7.71 3.91 0.60
CA LEU A 215 -7.95 2.64 -0.10
C LEU A 215 -7.57 1.49 0.81
N SER A 216 -8.19 0.35 0.55
CA SER A 216 -7.89 -0.89 1.25
C SER A 216 -7.77 -2.04 0.28
N ASP A 217 -7.02 -3.05 0.70
CA ASP A 217 -6.95 -4.33 0.03
C ASP A 217 -6.86 -5.45 1.06
N SER A 218 -7.21 -6.67 0.68
CA SER A 218 -7.24 -7.82 1.58
C SER A 218 -6.52 -9.03 0.99
N ILE A 219 -5.86 -9.78 1.86
CA ILE A 219 -5.19 -11.04 1.52
C ILE A 219 -5.50 -12.10 2.56
N GLU A 220 -5.68 -13.34 2.15
CA GLU A 220 -5.79 -14.46 3.10
C GLU A 220 -4.40 -14.85 3.60
N LEU A 221 -4.14 -14.69 4.91
CA LEU A 221 -2.96 -15.29 5.53
C LEU A 221 -3.27 -16.76 5.79
N ALA A 222 -2.87 -17.61 4.85
CA ALA A 222 -3.10 -19.04 4.93
C ALA A 222 -2.17 -19.70 5.96
N GLN A 223 -2.69 -20.69 6.69
CA GLN A 223 -1.87 -21.61 7.44
C GLN A 223 -1.47 -22.79 6.56
N ARG A 224 -0.26 -23.32 6.76
CA ARG A 224 0.12 -24.58 6.15
C ARG A 224 -0.81 -25.69 6.65
N GLN A 225 -1.31 -26.50 5.72
CA GLN A 225 -2.10 -27.69 6.05
C GLN A 225 -1.15 -28.81 6.46
N LEU A 226 -1.38 -29.38 7.65
CA LEU A 226 -0.68 -30.58 8.11
C LEU A 226 -1.31 -31.80 7.45
N HIS A 227 -0.51 -32.53 6.69
CA HIS A 227 -0.86 -33.83 6.12
C HIS A 227 -0.19 -34.92 6.95
N THR A 228 -0.98 -35.81 7.53
CA THR A 228 -0.51 -37.06 8.14
C THR A 228 -0.75 -38.17 7.15
N ILE A 229 0.34 -38.74 6.62
CA ILE A 229 0.31 -39.69 5.51
C ILE A 229 0.82 -41.02 6.04
N ALA A 230 0.11 -42.11 5.77
CA ALA A 230 0.58 -43.44 6.14
C ALA A 230 1.88 -43.75 5.39
N ALA A 231 2.85 -44.37 6.07
CA ALA A 231 4.18 -44.56 5.51
C ALA A 231 4.18 -45.39 4.22
N HIS A 232 3.29 -46.39 4.13
CA HIS A 232 3.13 -47.21 2.94
C HIS A 232 2.61 -46.39 1.74
N GLU A 233 1.60 -45.54 1.93
CA GLU A 233 1.09 -44.66 0.87
C GLU A 233 2.16 -43.71 0.36
N PHE A 234 2.93 -43.11 1.27
CA PHE A 234 4.03 -42.23 0.92
C PHE A 234 5.12 -42.99 0.15
N TYR A 235 5.45 -44.21 0.60
CA TYR A 235 6.43 -45.08 -0.04
C TYR A 235 6.02 -45.44 -1.47
N ASP A 236 4.77 -45.86 -1.68
CA ASP A 236 4.25 -46.21 -3.00
C ASP A 236 4.24 -45.01 -3.94
N ALA A 237 3.77 -43.85 -3.45
CA ALA A 237 3.77 -42.61 -4.21
C ALA A 237 5.20 -42.15 -4.57
N ALA A 238 6.14 -42.25 -3.64
CA ALA A 238 7.56 -41.95 -3.89
C ALA A 238 8.16 -42.90 -4.93
N GLY A 239 7.79 -44.19 -4.91
CA GLY A 239 8.17 -45.16 -5.93
C GLY A 239 7.70 -44.79 -7.33
N GLN A 240 6.47 -44.25 -7.48
CA GLN A 240 5.93 -43.81 -8.78
C GLN A 240 6.76 -42.70 -9.45
N VAL A 241 7.49 -41.91 -8.67
CA VAL A 241 8.32 -40.81 -9.17
C VAL A 241 9.82 -41.14 -9.15
N GLY A 242 10.16 -42.41 -8.93
CA GLY A 242 11.55 -42.90 -8.97
C GLY A 242 12.34 -42.68 -7.68
N PHE A 243 11.70 -42.26 -6.58
CA PHE A 243 12.32 -42.18 -5.27
C PHE A 243 12.28 -43.56 -4.61
N ALA A 244 13.15 -44.45 -5.11
CA ALA A 244 13.28 -45.79 -4.55
C ALA A 244 14.09 -45.78 -3.25
N THR A 245 13.77 -46.71 -2.37
CA THR A 245 14.61 -47.04 -1.21
C THR A 245 15.64 -48.09 -1.62
N ARG A 246 16.89 -47.88 -1.24
CA ARG A 246 17.96 -48.86 -1.50
C ARG A 246 18.31 -49.60 -0.22
N ALA A 247 18.19 -50.92 -0.26
CA ALA A 247 18.79 -51.79 0.76
C ALA A 247 20.19 -52.18 0.29
N ASP A 248 21.18 -51.97 1.15
CA ASP A 248 22.56 -52.40 0.96
C ASP A 248 23.00 -53.24 2.17
N HIS A 249 23.87 -54.20 1.93
CA HIS A 249 24.38 -55.11 2.96
C HIS A 249 25.91 -55.12 2.95
N SER A 250 26.53 -54.97 4.11
CA SER A 250 27.99 -55.12 4.26
C SER A 250 28.40 -56.55 4.62
N ALA A 251 27.46 -57.42 5.01
CA ALA A 251 27.72 -58.81 5.36
C ALA A 251 26.94 -59.75 4.42
N SER A 252 27.65 -60.65 3.74
CA SER A 252 27.10 -61.64 2.80
C SER A 252 26.15 -62.69 3.41
N THR A 253 25.82 -62.57 4.70
CA THR A 253 25.02 -63.54 5.47
C THR A 253 23.70 -62.97 6.02
N CYS A 254 23.52 -61.64 6.06
CA CYS A 254 22.28 -61.01 6.55
C CYS A 254 21.17 -60.99 5.50
N GLY A 255 19.96 -61.38 5.87
CA GLY A 255 18.75 -61.16 5.08
C GLY A 255 18.19 -59.76 5.33
N CYS A 256 18.59 -58.78 4.51
CA CYS A 256 18.05 -57.41 4.57
C CYS A 256 16.79 -57.31 3.70
N THR A 257 15.63 -57.12 4.33
CA THR A 257 14.34 -57.07 3.63
C THR A 257 13.61 -55.78 3.97
N LEU A 258 13.03 -55.16 2.94
CA LEU A 258 12.13 -54.03 3.11
C LEU A 258 10.71 -54.50 2.78
N ILE A 259 9.81 -54.29 3.72
CA ILE A 259 8.43 -54.74 3.66
C ILE A 259 7.55 -53.49 3.71
N PRO A 260 7.15 -52.92 2.56
CA PRO A 260 6.03 -51.99 2.52
C PRO A 260 4.75 -52.75 2.93
N GLY A 261 3.98 -52.24 3.89
CA GLY A 261 2.81 -52.95 4.40
C GLY A 261 1.62 -53.03 3.41
N PRO A 262 0.83 -54.12 3.39
CA PRO A 262 1.24 -55.52 3.52
C PRO A 262 0.90 -56.37 2.27
N ALA A 263 1.61 -57.49 2.09
CA ALA A 263 1.22 -58.59 1.21
C ALA A 263 0.08 -59.47 1.81
N ASP A 264 -0.35 -59.21 3.05
CA ASP A 264 -1.15 -60.14 3.86
C ASP A 264 -2.56 -59.60 4.22
N GLY A 265 -3.03 -58.53 3.59
CA GLY A 265 -4.45 -58.15 3.61
C GLY A 265 -5.04 -57.58 4.92
N ILE A 266 -4.24 -57.24 5.94
CA ILE A 266 -4.72 -56.53 7.14
C ILE A 266 -3.89 -55.26 7.35
N ALA A 267 -4.37 -54.15 6.79
CA ALA A 267 -4.13 -52.75 7.19
C ALA A 267 -2.81 -52.42 7.91
N ALA A 268 -1.66 -52.78 7.35
CA ALA A 268 -0.38 -52.33 7.88
C ALA A 268 -0.07 -50.95 7.28
N GLU A 269 -0.42 -49.88 8.00
CA GLU A 269 -0.16 -48.48 7.58
C GLU A 269 1.34 -48.11 7.51
N HIS A 270 2.25 -49.07 7.68
CA HIS A 270 3.66 -48.86 7.95
C HIS A 270 4.60 -49.51 6.92
N VAL A 271 5.85 -49.07 6.89
CA VAL A 271 6.96 -49.67 6.13
C VAL A 271 7.98 -50.23 7.11
N THR A 272 8.34 -51.50 6.97
CA THR A 272 9.29 -52.20 7.85
C THR A 272 10.60 -52.48 7.14
N ALA A 273 11.71 -51.99 7.69
CA ALA A 273 13.06 -52.43 7.33
C ALA A 273 13.50 -53.50 8.33
N ARG A 274 13.81 -54.71 7.83
CA ARG A 274 14.10 -55.90 8.64
C ARG A 274 15.48 -56.45 8.32
N ALA A 275 16.27 -56.70 9.36
CA ALA A 275 17.48 -57.52 9.30
C ALA A 275 17.19 -58.90 9.91
N SER A 276 17.32 -59.95 9.11
CA SER A 276 17.09 -61.34 9.52
C SER A 276 18.42 -62.09 9.68
N PRO A 277 18.58 -62.90 10.74
CA PRO A 277 19.75 -63.77 10.90
C PRO A 277 19.95 -64.75 9.73
N PRO A 278 21.18 -65.25 9.50
CA PRO A 278 22.38 -65.09 10.32
C PRO A 278 23.14 -63.79 10.03
N CYS A 279 23.07 -62.82 10.94
CA CYS A 279 23.91 -61.63 10.87
C CYS A 279 25.20 -61.89 11.65
N ALA A 280 26.25 -62.33 10.96
CA ALA A 280 27.53 -62.64 11.58
C ALA A 280 28.12 -61.42 12.32
N ARG A 281 28.74 -61.64 13.49
CA ARG A 281 29.38 -60.61 14.36
C ARG A 281 30.60 -59.92 13.73
N VAL A 282 30.77 -59.95 12.41
CA VAL A 282 32.00 -59.50 11.74
C VAL A 282 31.67 -58.36 10.78
N GLY A 283 31.51 -57.15 11.34
CA GLY A 283 31.38 -55.92 10.55
C GLY A 283 30.62 -54.82 11.28
N PRO A 284 30.84 -53.54 10.91
CA PRO A 284 30.25 -52.39 11.57
C PRO A 284 28.79 -52.09 11.16
N VAL A 285 28.22 -52.78 10.16
CA VAL A 285 26.81 -52.62 9.72
C VAL A 285 26.23 -53.98 9.31
N ALA A 286 25.01 -54.33 9.76
CA ALA A 286 24.34 -55.57 9.35
C ALA A 286 23.45 -55.34 8.12
N CYS A 287 22.58 -54.32 8.18
CA CYS A 287 21.79 -53.86 7.05
C CYS A 287 21.77 -52.33 7.01
N ARG A 288 21.91 -51.77 5.81
CA ARG A 288 21.77 -50.34 5.55
C ARG A 288 20.59 -50.10 4.62
N PHE A 289 19.71 -49.19 5.01
CA PHE A 289 18.56 -48.78 4.23
C PHE A 289 18.66 -47.27 3.97
N ASP A 290 18.88 -46.90 2.72
CA ASP A 290 18.82 -45.51 2.26
C ASP A 290 17.40 -45.24 1.75
N PHE A 291 16.60 -44.55 2.57
CA PHE A 291 15.26 -44.13 2.23
C PHE A 291 15.31 -42.88 1.35
N PHE A 292 14.70 -42.97 0.16
CA PHE A 292 14.47 -41.83 -0.75
C PHE A 292 15.73 -41.01 -1.06
N ALA A 293 16.85 -41.69 -1.36
CA ALA A 293 18.16 -41.07 -1.51
C ALA A 293 18.16 -39.86 -2.46
N GLY A 294 18.62 -38.70 -1.99
CA GLY A 294 18.73 -37.47 -2.80
C GLY A 294 17.40 -36.78 -3.15
N SER A 295 16.29 -37.21 -2.55
CA SER A 295 14.95 -36.71 -2.89
C SER A 295 14.55 -35.48 -2.08
N SER A 296 13.80 -34.57 -2.71
CA SER A 296 13.27 -33.33 -2.10
C SER A 296 11.83 -33.05 -2.53
N LEU A 297 11.04 -32.50 -1.61
CA LEU A 297 9.67 -32.09 -1.86
C LEU A 297 9.58 -30.92 -2.84
N ARG A 298 8.44 -30.83 -3.54
CA ARG A 298 8.08 -29.78 -4.48
C ARG A 298 6.93 -28.91 -3.95
N ASN A 299 6.61 -27.84 -4.67
CA ASN A 299 5.37 -27.06 -4.51
C ASN A 299 5.14 -26.49 -3.10
N ASP A 300 6.22 -25.95 -2.50
CA ASP A 300 6.25 -25.33 -1.17
C ASP A 300 5.89 -26.26 -0.01
N PHE A 301 5.86 -27.58 -0.19
CA PHE A 301 5.73 -28.52 0.92
C PHE A 301 7.03 -28.63 1.72
N VAL A 302 6.91 -28.72 3.04
CA VAL A 302 8.02 -28.95 3.97
C VAL A 302 7.70 -30.11 4.90
N PHE A 303 8.73 -30.74 5.46
CA PHE A 303 8.55 -31.75 6.49
C PHE A 303 8.23 -31.14 7.84
N LYS A 304 7.35 -31.80 8.58
CA LYS A 304 7.13 -31.52 9.99
C LYS A 304 7.85 -32.52 10.88
N ALA A 305 7.61 -33.80 10.63
CA ALA A 305 8.15 -34.91 11.40
C ALA A 305 7.96 -36.23 10.65
N ILE A 306 8.57 -37.29 11.16
CA ILE A 306 8.18 -38.66 10.83
C ILE A 306 7.79 -39.38 12.11
N SER A 307 6.79 -40.24 12.03
CA SER A 307 6.42 -41.15 13.10
C SER A 307 7.06 -42.50 12.83
N ASP A 308 8.01 -42.90 13.68
CA ASP A 308 8.73 -44.16 13.58
C ASP A 308 8.94 -44.81 14.97
N ASN A 309 9.44 -46.04 14.98
CA ASN A 309 9.87 -46.72 16.21
C ASN A 309 11.40 -46.65 16.39
N ALA A 310 12.04 -45.51 16.09
CA ALA A 310 13.48 -45.40 16.31
C ALA A 310 13.81 -45.46 17.81
N GLY A 311 14.43 -46.56 18.25
CA GLY A 311 14.84 -46.80 19.64
C GLY A 311 15.61 -48.11 19.80
N ALA A 312 16.24 -48.32 20.95
CA ALA A 312 16.94 -49.57 21.26
C ALA A 312 15.92 -50.72 21.39
N VAL A 313 15.78 -51.53 20.34
CA VAL A 313 15.11 -52.81 20.44
C VAL A 313 16.09 -53.75 21.15
N PRO A 314 15.71 -54.49 22.21
CA PRO A 314 16.64 -55.37 22.90
C PRO A 314 17.33 -56.34 21.93
N GLY A 315 18.66 -56.22 21.79
CA GLY A 315 19.44 -57.01 20.85
C GLY A 315 19.46 -56.48 19.40
N CYS A 316 19.09 -55.22 19.18
CA CYS A 316 19.36 -54.50 17.94
C CYS A 316 19.59 -53.00 18.16
N ASP A 317 20.72 -52.51 17.67
CA ASP A 317 21.02 -51.08 17.69
C ASP A 317 20.59 -50.45 16.36
N ILE A 318 19.68 -49.48 16.43
CA ILE A 318 19.15 -48.76 15.27
C ILE A 318 19.76 -47.37 15.22
N PHE A 319 20.54 -47.10 14.17
CA PHE A 319 21.13 -45.78 13.92
C PHE A 319 20.40 -45.10 12.79
N ARG A 320 19.93 -43.88 13.05
CA ARG A 320 19.37 -43.00 12.03
C ARG A 320 20.36 -41.87 11.73
N SER A 321 20.68 -41.69 10.46
CA SER A 321 21.51 -40.56 10.01
C SER A 321 20.79 -39.74 8.94
N GLY A 322 20.93 -38.42 9.06
CA GLY A 322 20.24 -37.44 8.22
C GLY A 322 18.73 -37.45 8.40
N GLY A 323 18.03 -37.08 7.33
CA GLY A 323 16.59 -37.14 7.23
C GLY A 323 15.83 -35.84 7.31
N PRO A 324 14.50 -35.93 7.18
CA PRO A 324 13.66 -34.75 7.10
C PRO A 324 13.76 -33.93 8.38
N ALA A 325 14.35 -32.74 8.25
CA ALA A 325 14.33 -31.73 9.28
C ALA A 325 13.00 -30.97 9.24
N ALA A 326 12.50 -30.56 10.39
CA ALA A 326 11.32 -29.70 10.47
C ALA A 326 11.56 -28.41 9.65
N GLY A 327 10.65 -28.09 8.74
CA GLY A 327 10.77 -26.98 7.79
C GLY A 327 11.66 -27.25 6.57
N GLY A 328 12.33 -28.41 6.51
CA GLY A 328 13.16 -28.82 5.38
C GLY A 328 12.36 -29.48 4.25
N THR A 329 12.93 -29.51 3.04
CA THR A 329 12.34 -30.17 1.87
C THR A 329 12.96 -31.52 1.56
N SER A 330 14.19 -31.78 2.02
CA SER A 330 14.84 -33.08 1.84
C SER A 330 14.19 -34.14 2.71
N PHE A 331 14.00 -35.34 2.13
CA PHE A 331 13.44 -36.49 2.84
C PHE A 331 14.25 -37.76 2.69
N SER A 332 15.48 -37.59 2.18
CA SER A 332 16.49 -38.63 2.15
C SER A 332 17.00 -38.88 3.57
N TYR A 333 16.91 -40.12 4.04
CA TYR A 333 17.50 -40.53 5.32
C TYR A 333 18.04 -41.94 5.27
N ARG A 334 18.93 -42.26 6.20
CA ARG A 334 19.53 -43.59 6.30
C ARG A 334 19.19 -44.22 7.63
N ILE A 335 18.87 -45.51 7.58
CA ILE A 335 18.73 -46.38 8.74
C ILE A 335 19.78 -47.49 8.63
N GLU A 336 20.56 -47.64 9.68
CA GLU A 336 21.53 -48.71 9.85
C GLU A 336 21.10 -49.56 11.02
N LEU A 337 20.91 -50.86 10.76
CA LEU A 337 20.62 -51.86 11.78
C LEU A 337 21.94 -52.55 12.10
N LEU A 338 22.41 -52.42 13.34
CA LEU A 338 23.61 -53.10 13.83
C LEU A 338 23.21 -54.25 14.74
N GLN A 339 23.97 -55.34 14.64
CA GLN A 339 23.98 -56.49 15.54
C GLN A 339 22.59 -57.09 15.82
N SER A 340 22.30 -58.28 15.30
CA SER A 340 21.18 -59.04 15.85
C SER A 340 21.44 -60.55 15.83
N THR A 341 21.41 -61.16 17.03
CA THR A 341 21.27 -62.62 17.19
C THR A 341 19.83 -63.07 16.96
N THR A 342 18.90 -62.11 16.96
CA THR A 342 17.44 -62.24 16.72
C THR A 342 17.04 -61.41 15.50
N GLN A 343 15.75 -61.39 15.13
CA GLN A 343 15.27 -60.54 14.04
C GLN A 343 15.20 -59.07 14.49
N CYS A 344 15.85 -58.16 13.77
CA CYS A 344 15.77 -56.71 14.03
C CYS A 344 14.85 -56.00 13.03
N GLN A 345 14.07 -55.02 13.51
CA GLN A 345 13.14 -54.25 12.68
C GLN A 345 13.11 -52.76 13.04
N TYR A 346 13.12 -51.92 12.01
CA TYR A 346 12.71 -50.52 12.08
C TYR A 346 11.35 -50.36 11.38
N VAL A 347 10.43 -49.62 12.00
CA VAL A 347 9.08 -49.42 11.48
C VAL A 347 8.83 -47.92 11.30
N LEU A 348 8.64 -47.50 10.05
CA LEU A 348 8.14 -46.18 9.69
C LEU A 348 6.62 -46.24 9.62
N ARG A 349 5.92 -45.40 10.39
CA ARG A 349 4.45 -45.42 10.50
C ARG A 349 3.79 -44.32 9.69
N ALA A 350 4.30 -43.09 9.79
CA ALA A 350 3.72 -41.97 9.07
C ALA A 350 4.74 -40.90 8.71
N MET A 351 4.43 -40.17 7.65
CA MET A 351 5.12 -38.98 7.19
C MET A 351 4.23 -37.76 7.45
N HIS A 352 4.76 -36.74 8.13
CA HIS A 352 4.03 -35.51 8.39
C HIS A 352 4.59 -34.36 7.53
N LEU A 353 3.75 -33.83 6.64
CA LEU A 353 4.10 -32.73 5.74
C LEU A 353 3.25 -31.50 6.04
N GLU A 354 3.83 -30.32 5.84
CA GLU A 354 3.13 -29.04 5.88
C GLU A 354 3.14 -28.41 4.48
N GLY A 355 1.96 -28.25 3.88
CA GLY A 355 1.80 -27.76 2.51
C GLY A 355 0.84 -26.59 2.38
N PRO A 356 0.65 -26.05 1.16
CA PRO A 356 -0.40 -25.09 0.91
C PRO A 356 -1.78 -25.68 1.25
N PRO A 357 -2.74 -24.87 1.74
CA PRO A 357 -4.07 -25.36 2.08
C PRO A 357 -4.82 -25.87 0.83
N ASN A 358 -5.70 -26.86 1.03
CA ASN A 358 -6.58 -27.42 0.00
C ASN A 358 -5.86 -28.10 -1.18
N ARG A 359 -4.61 -28.51 -0.99
CA ARG A 359 -3.80 -29.21 -2.00
C ARG A 359 -3.57 -30.65 -1.58
N SER A 360 -3.46 -31.56 -2.54
CA SER A 360 -3.15 -32.97 -2.22
C SER A 360 -1.69 -33.10 -1.83
N TRP A 361 -1.40 -33.90 -0.80
CA TRP A 361 -0.02 -34.17 -0.40
C TRP A 361 0.80 -34.85 -1.51
N ARG A 362 0.13 -35.55 -2.45
CA ARG A 362 0.77 -36.19 -3.60
C ARG A 362 1.51 -35.18 -4.49
N GLU A 363 1.03 -33.94 -4.53
CA GLU A 363 1.66 -32.84 -5.25
C GLU A 363 3.04 -32.48 -4.68
N ALA A 364 3.31 -32.80 -3.41
CA ALA A 364 4.63 -32.65 -2.81
C ALA A 364 5.69 -33.53 -3.50
N LEU A 365 5.26 -34.62 -4.13
CA LEU A 365 6.11 -35.51 -4.94
C LEU A 365 6.02 -35.20 -6.44
N GLY A 366 5.24 -34.21 -6.86
CA GLY A 366 4.98 -33.88 -8.26
C GLY A 366 3.94 -34.80 -8.93
N LEU A 367 3.17 -35.55 -8.14
CA LEU A 367 2.08 -36.37 -8.63
C LEU A 367 0.78 -35.57 -8.72
N LYS A 368 -0.17 -36.07 -9.52
CA LYS A 368 -1.54 -35.53 -9.55
C LYS A 368 -2.29 -35.87 -8.25
N PRO A 369 -3.30 -35.05 -7.86
CA PRO A 369 -4.01 -35.16 -6.60
C PRO A 369 -4.57 -36.54 -6.25
#